data_AF-A0A0A1V9N8-F1
#
_entry.id   AF-A0A0A1V9N8-F1
#
_cell.length_a   1.000
_cell.length_b   1.000
_cell.length_c   1.000
_cell.angle_alpha   90.00
_cell.angle_beta   90.00
_cell.angle_gamma   90.00
#
_symmetry.space_group_name_H-M   'P 1'
#
loop_
_entity.id
_entity.type
_entity.pdbx_description
1 polymer ?
#
loop_
_entity_poly.entity_id
_entity_poly.type
_entity_poly.pdbx_seq_one_letter_code
_entity_poly.pdbx_strand_id
1 'polypeptide(L)'
;MSWWPFSSSSRGDEIRSGTAIPTRQERAVCWAARDAYFACLDAHDILDANKDAAAARRACPRQSDDFERDCAAAWVKYFKQWRVADIQKKRRLEELRKQGAQEMEVSTTFAPDGGAGAKGTGKEDIQDMLERKKAR
;
A
#
# COMPACT_ATOMS: atom_id res chain seq x y z
N MET A 1 25.06 40.52 2.37
CA MET A 1 24.98 39.23 1.64
C MET A 1 24.61 38.16 2.64
N SER A 2 23.36 37.68 2.65
CA SER A 2 22.92 36.64 3.57
C SER A 2 23.33 35.26 3.04
N TRP A 3 24.38 34.70 3.61
CA TRP A 3 24.83 33.33 3.39
C TRP A 3 24.01 32.42 4.33
N TRP A 4 23.24 31.49 3.77
CA TRP A 4 22.57 30.43 4.53
C TRP A 4 23.15 29.08 4.10
N PRO A 5 24.04 28.48 4.90
CA PRO A 5 24.67 27.23 4.57
C PRO A 5 23.89 26.06 5.23
N PHE A 6 23.44 25.13 4.40
CA PHE A 6 23.05 23.74 4.74
C PHE A 6 21.75 23.53 5.56
N SER A 7 20.61 23.46 4.86
CA SER A 7 19.50 22.62 5.33
C SER A 7 19.81 21.17 4.98
N SER A 8 20.34 20.39 5.93
CA SER A 8 20.55 18.95 5.72
C SER A 8 19.18 18.25 5.74
N SER A 9 18.61 17.97 4.58
CA SER A 9 17.41 17.13 4.47
C SER A 9 17.70 15.77 5.12
N SER A 10 16.90 15.36 6.09
CA SER A 10 17.05 14.04 6.68
C SER A 10 16.51 12.99 5.72
N ARG A 11 17.05 11.77 5.77
CA ARG A 11 16.53 10.63 4.99
C ARG A 11 15.02 10.41 5.22
N GLY A 12 14.53 10.68 6.43
CA GLY A 12 13.11 10.61 6.75
C GLY A 12 12.28 11.66 6.01
N ASP A 13 12.80 12.87 5.83
CA ASP A 13 12.13 13.94 5.08
C ASP A 13 12.09 13.65 3.58
N GLU A 14 13.13 13.00 3.05
CA GLU A 14 13.16 12.56 1.65
C GLU A 14 12.11 11.48 1.38
N ILE A 15 11.93 10.53 2.32
CA ILE A 15 10.88 9.52 2.23
C ILE A 15 9.49 10.16 2.39
N ARG A 16 9.33 11.11 3.32
CA ARG A 16 8.06 11.80 3.54
C ARG A 16 7.61 12.62 2.33
N SER A 17 8.56 13.31 1.70
CA SER A 17 8.34 14.10 0.47
C SER A 17 8.18 13.24 -0.78
N GLY A 18 8.53 11.95 -0.72
CA GLY A 18 8.49 11.04 -1.87
C GLY A 18 9.64 11.22 -2.85
N THR A 19 10.72 11.90 -2.44
CA THR A 19 11.94 12.06 -3.23
C THR A 19 12.85 10.82 -3.15
N ALA A 20 12.78 10.09 -2.04
CA ALA A 20 13.48 8.81 -1.85
C ALA A 20 12.52 7.62 -1.76
N ILE A 21 12.94 6.48 -2.29
CA ILE A 21 12.20 5.21 -2.18
C ILE A 21 12.54 4.55 -0.84
N PRO A 22 11.54 4.22 0.01
CA PRO A 22 11.80 3.57 1.28
C PRO A 22 12.32 2.13 1.09
N THR A 23 13.34 1.79 1.87
CA THR A 23 13.91 0.44 1.97
C THR A 23 12.91 -0.55 2.58
N ARG A 24 13.22 -1.85 2.50
CA ARG A 24 12.38 -2.90 3.13
C ARG A 24 12.23 -2.70 4.64
N GLN A 25 13.28 -2.25 5.34
CA GLN A 25 13.25 -2.01 6.78
C GLN A 25 12.36 -0.80 7.12
N GLU A 26 12.52 0.31 6.41
CA GLU A 26 11.69 1.51 6.58
C GLU A 26 10.20 1.21 6.29
N ARG A 27 9.91 0.38 5.28
CA ARG A 27 8.55 -0.08 5.01
C ARG A 27 7.96 -0.91 6.15
N ALA A 28 8.76 -1.76 6.79
CA ALA A 28 8.30 -2.55 7.93
C ALA A 28 7.91 -1.65 9.12
N VAL A 29 8.71 -0.61 9.39
CA VAL A 29 8.39 0.39 10.42
C VAL A 29 7.11 1.15 10.08
N CYS A 30 6.98 1.63 8.83
CA CYS A 30 5.77 2.30 8.37
C CYS A 30 4.51 1.43 8.50
N TRP A 31 4.59 0.13 8.16
CA TRP A 31 3.45 -0.78 8.32
C TRP A 31 3.09 -1.04 9.78
N ALA A 32 4.09 -1.14 10.67
CA ALA A 32 3.83 -1.26 12.10
C ALA A 32 3.14 0.01 12.67
N ALA A 33 3.59 1.20 12.28
CA ALA A 33 2.97 2.47 12.67
C ALA A 33 1.53 2.60 12.12
N ARG A 34 1.31 2.17 10.86
CA ARG A 34 -0.02 2.10 10.24
C ARG A 34 -0.96 1.22 11.04
N ASP A 35 -0.53 0.01 11.38
CA ASP A 35 -1.39 -0.96 12.06
C ASP A 35 -1.70 -0.51 13.50
N ALA A 36 -0.73 0.11 14.19
CA ALA A 36 -0.96 0.73 15.50
C ALA A 36 -1.96 1.90 15.43
N TYR A 37 -1.86 2.76 14.41
CA TYR A 37 -2.80 3.86 14.18
C TYR A 37 -4.21 3.34 13.92
N PHE A 38 -4.34 2.34 13.05
CA PHE A 38 -5.63 1.73 12.73
C PHE A 38 -6.25 0.98 13.89
N ALA A 39 -5.47 0.25 14.68
CA ALA A 39 -5.95 -0.39 15.91
C ALA A 39 -6.51 0.64 16.91
N CYS A 40 -5.88 1.80 17.02
CA CYS A 40 -6.38 2.88 17.87
C CYS A 40 -7.70 3.46 17.32
N LEU A 41 -7.81 3.69 16.00
CA LEU A 41 -9.07 4.13 15.39
C LEU A 41 -10.21 3.13 15.59
N ASP A 42 -9.92 1.83 15.47
CA ASP A 42 -10.89 0.76 15.70
C ASP A 42 -11.37 0.75 17.17
N ALA A 43 -10.48 1.01 18.14
CA ALA A 43 -10.86 1.12 19.55
C ALA A 43 -11.77 2.32 19.86
N HIS A 44 -11.73 3.37 19.03
CA HIS A 44 -12.55 4.57 19.15
C HIS A 44 -13.75 4.60 18.18
N ASP A 45 -14.00 3.51 17.46
CA ASP A 45 -15.06 3.38 16.43
C ASP A 45 -15.01 4.46 15.33
N ILE A 46 -13.79 4.91 14.99
CA ILE A 46 -13.57 5.91 13.94
C ILE A 46 -13.31 5.19 12.61
N LEU A 47 -14.31 5.21 11.73
CA LEU A 47 -14.23 4.57 10.41
C LEU A 47 -13.47 5.41 9.38
N ASP A 48 -13.74 6.72 9.33
CA ASP A 48 -13.19 7.62 8.31
C ASP A 48 -12.30 8.70 8.93
N ALA A 49 -11.01 8.39 9.02
CA ALA A 49 -10.00 9.34 9.49
C ALA A 49 -9.75 10.53 8.54
N ASN A 50 -10.29 10.53 7.31
CA ASN A 50 -10.18 11.68 6.42
C ASN A 50 -11.28 12.71 6.68
N LYS A 51 -12.50 12.26 7.00
CA LYS A 51 -13.61 13.16 7.35
C LYS A 51 -13.38 13.83 8.71
N ASP A 52 -12.98 13.03 9.70
CA ASP A 52 -12.83 13.49 11.07
C ASP A 52 -11.36 13.48 11.50
N ALA A 53 -10.46 14.04 10.68
CA ALA A 53 -9.03 14.06 10.95
C ALA A 53 -8.68 14.67 12.32
N ALA A 54 -9.42 15.70 12.75
CA ALA A 54 -9.26 16.31 14.06
C ALA A 54 -9.69 15.37 15.20
N ALA A 55 -10.78 14.62 15.04
CA ALA A 55 -11.24 13.67 16.05
C ALA A 55 -10.28 12.48 16.15
N ALA A 56 -9.85 11.95 14.99
CA ALA A 56 -8.85 10.90 14.89
C ALA A 56 -7.52 11.28 15.57
N ARG A 57 -7.05 12.52 15.37
CA ARG A 57 -5.81 13.00 16.00
C ARG A 57 -5.97 13.25 17.51
N ARG A 58 -7.15 13.68 17.97
CA ARG A 58 -7.43 13.83 19.42
C ARG A 58 -7.53 12.49 20.12
N ALA A 59 -8.13 11.49 19.48
CA ALA A 59 -8.26 10.15 20.02
C ALA A 59 -6.91 9.41 20.04
N CYS A 60 -6.14 9.53 18.95
CA CYS A 60 -4.91 8.77 18.73
C CYS A 60 -3.72 9.69 18.39
N PRO A 61 -3.29 10.61 19.30
CA PRO A 61 -2.29 11.61 18.97
C PRO A 61 -0.93 10.98 18.66
N ARG A 62 -0.44 10.08 19.53
CA ARG A 62 0.88 9.45 19.39
C ARG A 62 0.98 8.63 18.11
N GLN A 63 -0.02 7.79 17.86
CA GLN A 63 -0.05 6.92 16.69
C GLN A 63 -0.25 7.73 15.40
N SER A 64 -0.98 8.84 15.44
CA SER A 64 -1.09 9.76 14.31
C SER A 64 0.26 10.40 13.98
N ASP A 65 0.99 10.86 15.00
CA ASP A 65 2.29 11.49 14.81
C ASP A 65 3.35 10.46 14.34
N ASP A 66 3.36 9.25 14.92
CA ASP A 66 4.24 8.16 14.48
C ASP A 66 3.95 7.74 13.02
N PHE A 67 2.66 7.66 12.66
CA PHE A 67 2.25 7.29 11.30
C PHE A 67 2.66 8.34 10.26
N GLU A 68 2.58 9.63 10.58
CA GLU A 68 3.03 10.72 9.70
C GLU A 68 4.56 10.90 9.69
N ARG A 69 5.24 10.50 10.77
CA ARG A 69 6.71 10.54 10.87
C ARG A 69 7.34 9.42 10.05
N ASP A 70 6.87 8.18 10.22
CA ASP A 70 7.55 6.96 9.75
C ASP A 70 7.10 6.51 8.36
N CYS A 71 5.93 6.94 7.88
CA CYS A 71 5.47 6.66 6.52
C CYS A 71 5.67 7.86 5.57
N ALA A 72 5.78 7.54 4.28
CA ALA A 72 5.69 8.55 3.21
C ALA A 72 4.30 9.21 3.21
N ALA A 73 4.22 10.52 2.98
CA ALA A 73 2.94 11.25 3.03
C ALA A 73 1.92 10.72 1.99
N ALA A 74 2.42 10.33 0.81
CA ALA A 74 1.59 9.69 -0.22
C ALA A 74 0.98 8.36 0.25
N TRP A 75 1.73 7.59 1.03
CA TRP A 75 1.27 6.31 1.56
C TRP A 75 0.25 6.50 2.68
N VAL A 76 0.47 7.46 3.58
CA VAL A 76 -0.49 7.82 4.62
C VAL A 76 -1.85 8.16 4.00
N LYS A 77 -1.85 9.02 2.97
CA LYS A 77 -3.07 9.39 2.24
C LYS A 77 -3.73 8.17 1.61
N TYR A 78 -2.96 7.35 0.89
CA TYR A 78 -3.47 6.14 0.25
C TYR A 78 -4.07 5.15 1.26
N PHE A 79 -3.39 4.86 2.36
CA PHE A 79 -3.87 3.91 3.37
C PHE A 79 -5.15 4.39 4.05
N LYS A 80 -5.26 5.67 4.38
CA LYS A 80 -6.50 6.24 4.95
C LYS A 80 -7.68 6.06 3.97
N GLN A 81 -7.47 6.33 2.68
CA GLN A 81 -8.50 6.13 1.66
C GLN A 81 -8.83 4.65 1.45
N TRP A 82 -7.81 3.79 1.40
CA TRP A 82 -7.96 2.36 1.20
C TRP A 82 -8.76 1.71 2.33
N ARG A 83 -8.52 2.09 3.59
CA ARG A 83 -9.28 1.58 4.75
C ARG A 83 -10.79 1.81 4.59
N VAL A 84 -11.19 3.01 4.17
CA VAL A 84 -12.61 3.34 3.94
C VAL A 84 -13.19 2.51 2.80
N ALA A 85 -12.47 2.43 1.67
CA ALA A 85 -12.90 1.66 0.51
C ALA A 85 -13.00 0.14 0.82
N ASP A 86 -12.05 -0.41 1.58
CA ASP A 86 -12.03 -1.80 1.99
C ASP A 86 -13.21 -2.15 2.91
N ILE A 87 -13.52 -1.29 3.89
CA ILE A 87 -14.70 -1.47 4.76
C ILE A 87 -15.99 -1.42 3.93
N GLN A 88 -16.12 -0.46 3.03
CA GLN A 88 -17.29 -0.36 2.14
C GLN A 88 -17.43 -1.57 1.21
N LYS A 89 -16.32 -2.04 0.64
CA LYS A 89 -16.27 -3.24 -0.20
C LYS A 89 -16.71 -4.46 0.60
N LYS A 90 -16.18 -4.66 1.81
CA LYS A 90 -16.55 -5.77 2.70
C LYS A 90 -18.03 -5.75 3.05
N ARG A 91 -18.58 -4.60 3.44
CA ARG A 91 -20.03 -4.44 3.73
C ARG A 91 -20.89 -4.80 2.52
N ARG A 92 -20.56 -4.26 1.34
CA ARG A 92 -21.28 -4.57 0.10
C ARG A 92 -21.21 -6.05 -0.26
N LEU A 93 -20.04 -6.67 -0.13
CA LEU A 93 -19.88 -8.10 -0.40
C LEU A 93 -20.69 -8.95 0.59
N GLU A 94 -20.71 -8.57 1.87
CA GLU A 94 -21.51 -9.27 2.88
C GLU A 94 -23.02 -9.16 2.60
N GLU A 95 -23.50 -7.98 2.17
CA GLU A 95 -24.88 -7.77 1.74
C GLU A 95 -25.25 -8.64 0.54
N LEU A 96 -24.39 -8.68 -0.48
CA LEU A 96 -24.59 -9.54 -1.66
C LEU A 96 -24.61 -11.02 -1.29
N ARG A 97 -23.72 -11.45 -0.38
CA ARG A 97 -23.72 -12.83 0.15
C ARG A 97 -25.02 -13.17 0.88
N LYS A 98 -25.56 -12.24 1.68
CA LYS A 98 -26.87 -12.40 2.34
C LYS A 98 -28.03 -12.48 1.33
N GLN A 99 -27.90 -11.79 0.19
CA GLN A 99 -28.85 -11.88 -0.93
C GLN A 99 -28.67 -13.14 -1.78
N GLY A 100 -27.76 -14.06 -1.41
CA GLY A 100 -27.53 -15.32 -2.10
C GLY A 100 -26.60 -15.22 -3.31
N ALA A 101 -25.91 -14.09 -3.51
CA ALA A 101 -24.91 -13.97 -4.56
C ALA A 101 -23.70 -14.87 -4.24
N GLN A 102 -23.32 -15.72 -5.18
CA GLN A 102 -22.13 -16.56 -5.08
C GLN A 102 -20.95 -15.83 -5.74
N GLU A 103 -19.78 -15.91 -5.10
CA GLU A 103 -18.56 -15.30 -5.60
C GLU A 103 -18.10 -16.05 -6.86
N MET A 104 -18.11 -15.37 -8.00
CA MET A 104 -17.63 -15.95 -9.26
C MET A 104 -16.13 -15.67 -9.39
N GLU A 105 -15.34 -16.74 -9.50
CA GLU A 105 -13.94 -16.62 -9.90
C GLU A 105 -13.89 -16.30 -11.40
N VAL A 106 -13.51 -15.07 -11.73
CA VAL A 106 -13.40 -14.63 -13.12
C VAL A 106 -12.09 -15.17 -13.70
N SER A 107 -12.15 -16.31 -14.38
CA SER A 107 -11.08 -16.72 -15.31
C SER A 107 -11.18 -15.86 -16.57
N THR A 108 -10.24 -14.92 -16.77
CA THR A 108 -10.22 -14.07 -17.96
C THR A 108 -9.62 -14.82 -19.14
N THR A 109 -10.43 -15.54 -19.90
CA THR A 109 -10.01 -16.27 -21.13
C THR A 109 -9.87 -15.36 -22.36
N PHE A 110 -9.86 -14.03 -22.18
CA PHE A 110 -9.74 -13.07 -23.28
C PHE A 110 -8.27 -12.68 -23.51
N ALA A 111 -7.45 -13.67 -23.86
CA ALA A 111 -6.11 -13.46 -24.41
C ALA A 111 -6.01 -14.27 -25.70
N PRO A 112 -6.16 -13.64 -26.89
CA PRO A 112 -5.81 -14.32 -28.13
C PRO A 112 -4.29 -14.57 -28.13
N ASP A 113 -3.90 -15.84 -28.08
CA ASP A 113 -2.53 -16.37 -28.26
C ASP A 113 -1.42 -15.83 -27.34
N GLY A 114 -1.68 -15.73 -26.03
CA GLY A 114 -0.58 -15.47 -25.08
C GLY A 114 -0.94 -15.32 -23.62
N GLY A 115 -2.01 -15.95 -23.12
CA GLY A 115 -2.41 -15.77 -21.71
C GLY A 115 -3.17 -16.95 -21.09
N ALA A 116 -2.77 -17.23 -19.84
CA ALA A 116 -3.42 -18.08 -18.83
C ALA A 116 -3.43 -19.60 -19.12
N GLY A 117 -2.24 -20.22 -19.04
CA GLY A 117 -2.08 -21.68 -19.09
C GLY A 117 -0.64 -22.13 -19.33
N ALA A 118 0.22 -21.26 -19.84
CA ALA A 118 1.66 -21.53 -19.83
C ALA A 118 2.13 -21.43 -18.37
N LYS A 119 2.42 -22.60 -17.76
CA LYS A 119 3.45 -22.69 -16.72
C LYS A 119 4.57 -21.76 -17.17
N GLY A 120 4.87 -20.74 -16.35
CA GLY A 120 5.87 -19.73 -16.69
C GLY A 120 7.09 -20.41 -17.28
N THR A 121 7.60 -19.86 -18.39
CA THR A 121 8.85 -20.29 -18.99
C THR A 121 9.86 -20.49 -17.88
N GLY A 122 10.24 -21.74 -17.66
CA GLY A 122 11.12 -22.11 -16.55
C GLY A 122 12.46 -21.40 -16.73
N LYS A 123 13.24 -21.29 -15.66
CA LYS A 123 14.65 -20.82 -15.77
C LYS A 123 15.42 -21.55 -16.87
N GLU A 124 15.08 -22.82 -17.08
CA GLU A 124 15.63 -23.71 -18.10
C GLU A 124 15.29 -23.22 -19.51
N ASP A 125 14.02 -22.89 -19.79
CA ASP A 125 13.57 -22.35 -21.08
C ASP A 125 14.24 -21.00 -21.41
N ILE A 126 14.44 -20.17 -20.39
CA ILE A 126 15.12 -18.87 -20.52
C ILE A 126 16.61 -19.07 -20.83
N GLN A 127 17.26 -20.03 -20.16
CA GLN A 127 18.67 -20.33 -20.38
C GLN A 127 18.90 -20.89 -21.80
N ASP A 128 18.01 -21.78 -22.27
CA ASP A 128 18.12 -22.39 -23.59
C ASP A 128 17.95 -21.38 -24.73
N MET A 129 17.06 -20.40 -24.54
CA MET A 129 16.89 -19.26 -25.45
C MET A 129 18.13 -18.36 -25.51
N LEU A 130 18.81 -18.15 -24.37
CA LEU A 130 20.04 -17.35 -24.30
C LEU A 130 21.23 -18.06 -24.97
N GLU A 131 21.36 -19.37 -24.77
CA GLU A 131 22.38 -20.21 -25.40
C GLU A 131 22.25 -20.21 -26.93
N ARG A 132 21.03 -20.39 -27.47
CA ARG A 132 20.76 -20.34 -28.92
C ARG A 132 21.08 -18.98 -29.54
N LYS A 133 20.80 -17.88 -28.83
CA LYS A 133 21.12 -16.53 -29.31
C LYS A 133 22.62 -16.26 -29.32
N LYS A 134 23.38 -16.93 -28.45
CA LYS A 134 24.83 -16.84 -28.37
C LYS A 134 25.56 -17.69 -29.43
N ALA A 135 24.86 -18.66 -30.01
CA ALA A 135 25.37 -19.54 -31.08
C ALA A 135 25.15 -18.98 -32.51
N ARG A 136 24.54 -17.80 -32.66
CA ARG A 136 24.44 -17.06 -33.93
C ARG A 136 25.47 -15.95 -34.00
#